data_AF-E7C3Q2-F1
#
_entry.id   AF-E7C3Q2-F1
#
_cell.length_a   1.000
_cell.length_b   1.000
_cell.length_c   1.000
_cell.angle_alpha   90.00
_cell.angle_beta   90.00
_cell.angle_gamma   90.00
#
_symmetry.space_group_name_H-M   'P 1'
#
loop_
_entity.id
_entity.type
_entity.pdbx_description
1 polymer ?
#
loop_
_entity_poly.entity_id
_entity_poly.type
_entity_poly.pdbx_seq_one_letter_code
_entity_poly.pdbx_strand_id
1 'polypeptide(L)'
;MPEMIEAGHPNACNLCHLDEPIDWTLQALSEWYGSKFRESRIAQSYPDRTAPTGQNWLTHAHEPVRLVAADAAGRQNARWALPQIIEQLDDPYLLNRQFALMAVERMLDVHLSEFGYQFYMTQAERQQPLTTIRGRLLPAANQPATESVSAGD
;
A
#
# COMPACT_ATOMS: atom_id res chain seq x y z
N MET A 1 15.90 -15.56 -5.31
CA MET A 1 14.79 -14.96 -4.56
C MET A 1 15.22 -14.26 -3.27
N PRO A 2 16.15 -14.80 -2.44
CA PRO A 2 16.51 -14.17 -1.17
C PRO A 2 16.93 -12.69 -1.30
N GLU A 3 17.73 -12.38 -2.32
CA GLU A 3 18.25 -11.02 -2.56
C GLU A 3 17.16 -9.96 -2.75
N MET A 4 16.03 -10.34 -3.35
CA MET A 4 14.91 -9.43 -3.60
C MET A 4 14.16 -9.14 -2.30
N ILE A 5 13.88 -10.16 -1.49
CA ILE A 5 13.28 -9.99 -0.16
C ILE A 5 14.23 -9.22 0.77
N GLU A 6 15.51 -9.56 0.79
CA GLU A 6 16.56 -8.89 1.56
C GLU A 6 16.79 -7.43 1.17
N ALA A 7 16.30 -7.00 -0.01
CA ALA A 7 16.33 -5.62 -0.45
C ALA A 7 15.05 -4.85 -0.07
N GLY A 8 14.10 -5.47 0.61
CA GLY A 8 12.83 -4.82 0.95
C GLY A 8 11.84 -4.76 -0.21
N HIS A 9 12.03 -5.54 -1.27
CA HIS A 9 11.21 -5.48 -2.47
C HIS A 9 9.96 -6.39 -2.39
N PRO A 10 8.95 -6.15 -3.27
CA PRO A 10 7.72 -6.92 -3.29
C PRO A 10 7.91 -8.41 -3.52
N ASN A 11 7.34 -9.23 -2.65
CA ASN A 11 7.34 -10.69 -2.76
C ASN A 11 5.92 -11.25 -2.96
N ALA A 12 5.81 -12.44 -3.56
CA ALA A 12 4.53 -13.03 -3.93
C ALA A 12 3.56 -13.23 -2.76
N CYS A 13 4.07 -13.56 -1.57
CA CYS A 13 3.26 -13.82 -0.38
C CYS A 13 2.59 -12.53 0.10
N ASN A 14 3.37 -11.47 0.29
CA ASN A 14 2.85 -10.20 0.80
C ASN A 14 2.16 -9.34 -0.26
N LEU A 15 2.19 -9.69 -1.55
CA LEU A 15 1.31 -9.08 -2.57
C LEU A 15 -0.17 -9.39 -2.33
N CYS A 16 -0.48 -10.51 -1.67
CA CYS A 16 -1.82 -10.88 -1.25
C CYS A 16 -2.05 -10.65 0.25
N HIS A 17 -1.01 -10.83 1.07
CA HIS A 17 -1.04 -10.69 2.53
C HIS A 17 -0.21 -9.48 2.98
N LEU A 18 -0.65 -8.26 2.62
CA LEU A 18 0.10 -7.04 2.93
C LEU A 18 0.18 -6.76 4.43
N ASP A 19 -0.80 -7.25 5.20
CA ASP A 19 -0.96 -7.14 6.64
C ASP A 19 0.01 -8.04 7.43
N GLU A 20 0.46 -9.14 6.81
CA GLU A 20 1.41 -10.05 7.45
C GLU A 20 2.81 -9.43 7.55
N PRO A 21 3.53 -9.60 8.68
CA PRO A 21 4.90 -9.17 8.83
C PRO A 21 5.84 -10.00 7.96
N ILE A 22 7.04 -9.48 7.71
CA ILE A 22 7.97 -10.15 6.80
C ILE A 22 8.40 -11.53 7.33
N ASP A 23 8.48 -11.72 8.65
CA ASP A 23 8.88 -12.98 9.31
C ASP A 23 7.94 -14.12 8.95
N TRP A 24 6.65 -13.84 8.77
CA TRP A 24 5.66 -14.81 8.30
C TRP A 24 6.07 -15.40 6.94
N THR A 25 6.46 -14.53 6.00
CA THR A 25 6.96 -14.94 4.68
C THR A 25 8.30 -15.68 4.78
N LEU A 26 9.24 -15.21 5.61
CA LEU A 26 10.54 -15.86 5.76
C LEU A 26 10.40 -17.27 6.35
N GLN A 27 9.52 -17.44 7.33
CA GLN A 27 9.22 -18.73 7.95
C GLN A 27 8.67 -19.70 6.90
N ALA A 28 7.62 -19.31 6.16
CA ALA A 28 7.03 -20.17 5.12
C ALA A 28 8.07 -20.58 4.06
N LEU A 29 8.92 -19.66 3.61
CA LEU A 29 9.96 -19.95 2.61
C LEU A 29 11.09 -20.83 3.17
N SER A 30 11.38 -20.74 4.46
CA SER A 30 12.32 -21.62 5.15
C SER A 30 11.75 -23.03 5.30
N GLU A 31 10.49 -23.15 5.74
CA GLU A 31 9.81 -24.44 5.95
C GLU A 31 9.59 -25.21 4.65
N TRP A 32 9.12 -24.53 3.59
CA TRP A 32 8.79 -25.19 2.33
C TRP A 32 10.00 -25.47 1.45
N TYR A 33 11.01 -24.59 1.48
CA TYR A 33 12.11 -24.62 0.50
C TYR A 33 13.50 -24.62 1.11
N GLY A 34 13.64 -24.58 2.45
CA GLY A 34 14.93 -24.46 3.12
C GLY A 34 15.65 -23.14 2.81
N SER A 35 14.89 -22.08 2.47
CA SER A 35 15.45 -20.78 2.11
C SER A 35 16.22 -20.16 3.27
N LYS A 36 17.36 -19.54 2.97
CA LYS A 36 18.18 -18.81 3.94
C LYS A 36 18.28 -17.35 3.55
N PHE A 37 18.18 -16.48 4.55
CA PHE A 37 18.25 -15.03 4.39
C PHE A 37 19.36 -14.47 5.28
N ARG A 38 19.97 -13.39 4.82
CA ARG A 38 20.95 -12.62 5.58
C ARG A 38 20.23 -11.73 6.58
N GLU A 39 20.21 -12.15 7.84
CA GLU A 39 19.53 -11.44 8.92
C GLU A 39 19.89 -9.95 8.99
N SER A 40 21.15 -9.60 8.76
CA SER A 40 21.58 -8.19 8.76
C SER A 40 20.93 -7.34 7.65
N ARG A 41 20.66 -7.93 6.48
CA ARG A 41 19.96 -7.22 5.39
C ARG A 41 18.46 -7.15 5.66
N ILE A 42 17.92 -8.23 6.19
CA ILE A 42 16.52 -8.30 6.58
C ILE A 42 16.19 -7.24 7.64
N ALA A 43 16.98 -7.15 8.71
CA ALA A 43 16.82 -6.12 9.75
C ALA A 43 17.00 -4.68 9.20
N GLN A 44 17.81 -4.51 8.14
CA GLN A 44 17.97 -3.22 7.47
C GLN A 44 16.72 -2.84 6.65
N SER A 45 16.16 -3.79 5.88
CA SER A 45 15.00 -3.55 5.03
C SER A 45 13.67 -3.54 5.78
N TYR A 46 13.61 -4.24 6.92
CA TYR A 46 12.41 -4.37 7.75
C TYR A 46 12.80 -4.11 9.23
N PRO A 47 13.02 -2.84 9.60
CA PRO A 47 13.47 -2.48 10.94
C PRO A 47 12.43 -2.79 12.03
N ASP A 48 11.14 -2.73 11.68
CA ASP A 48 10.06 -3.27 12.50
C ASP A 48 9.59 -4.61 11.92
N ARG A 49 9.96 -5.69 12.61
CA ARG A 49 9.68 -7.08 12.21
C ARG A 49 8.24 -7.50 12.53
N THR A 50 7.49 -6.67 13.25
CA THR A 50 6.09 -6.93 13.62
C THR A 50 5.09 -6.11 12.79
N ALA A 51 5.56 -5.07 12.11
CA ALA A 51 4.72 -4.26 11.24
C ALA A 51 4.30 -5.02 9.97
N PRO A 52 3.11 -4.72 9.42
CA PRO A 52 2.69 -5.15 8.10
C PRO A 52 3.77 -4.91 7.03
N THR A 53 4.06 -5.93 6.23
CA THR A 53 5.04 -5.80 5.14
C THR A 53 4.63 -4.70 4.14
N GLY A 54 3.34 -4.59 3.86
CA GLY A 54 2.80 -3.54 2.99
C GLY A 54 3.10 -2.13 3.48
N GLN A 55 3.14 -1.90 4.80
CA GLN A 55 3.48 -0.58 5.36
C GLN A 55 4.93 -0.19 5.03
N ASN A 56 5.86 -1.14 5.13
CA ASN A 56 7.26 -0.93 4.76
C ASN A 56 7.40 -0.61 3.26
N TRP A 57 6.62 -1.27 2.40
CA TRP A 57 6.70 -1.02 0.96
C TRP A 57 6.08 0.32 0.54
N LEU A 58 5.00 0.76 1.19
CA LEU A 58 4.33 2.04 0.86
C LEU A 58 5.20 3.27 1.13
N THR A 59 6.20 3.17 2.00
CA THR A 59 7.15 4.25 2.32
C THR A 59 8.57 4.00 1.81
N HIS A 60 8.76 2.96 1.00
CA HIS A 60 10.07 2.52 0.54
C HIS A 60 10.78 3.57 -0.31
N ALA A 61 12.11 3.62 -0.24
CA ALA A 61 12.91 4.61 -0.97
C ALA A 61 12.80 4.45 -2.49
N HIS A 62 12.80 3.21 -2.98
CA HIS A 62 12.65 2.90 -4.41
C HIS A 62 11.20 3.07 -4.86
N GLU A 63 10.98 3.92 -5.85
CA GLU A 63 9.65 4.24 -6.39
C GLU A 63 8.87 3.05 -6.92
N PRO A 64 9.45 2.00 -7.56
CA PRO A 64 8.68 0.90 -8.08
C PRO A 64 8.12 0.02 -6.97
N VAL A 65 8.78 -0.02 -5.80
CA VAL A 65 8.30 -0.74 -4.62
C VAL A 65 7.03 -0.08 -4.09
N ARG A 66 7.03 1.25 -3.97
CA ARG A 66 5.84 2.02 -3.58
C ARG A 66 4.68 1.83 -4.56
N LEU A 67 4.97 1.87 -5.87
CA LEU A 67 3.98 1.66 -6.93
C LEU A 67 3.29 0.31 -6.81
N VAL A 68 4.09 -0.77 -6.69
CA VAL A 68 3.56 -2.13 -6.56
C VAL A 68 2.79 -2.29 -5.25
N ALA A 69 3.22 -1.62 -4.17
CA ALA A 69 2.51 -1.65 -2.90
C ALA A 69 1.13 -0.99 -2.98
N ALA A 70 1.00 0.18 -3.62
CA ALA A 70 -0.30 0.83 -3.80
C ALA A 70 -1.26 -0.02 -4.66
N ASP A 71 -0.76 -0.58 -5.75
CA ASP A 71 -1.51 -1.48 -6.61
C ASP A 71 -1.99 -2.73 -5.85
N ALA A 72 -1.09 -3.40 -5.14
CA ALA A 72 -1.40 -4.58 -4.34
C ALA A 72 -2.42 -4.25 -3.25
N ALA A 73 -2.23 -3.16 -2.50
CA ALA A 73 -3.16 -2.71 -1.49
C ALA A 73 -4.56 -2.48 -2.09
N GLY A 74 -4.64 -1.79 -3.23
CA GLY A 74 -5.90 -1.56 -3.94
C GLY A 74 -6.61 -2.85 -4.35
N ARG A 75 -5.88 -3.84 -4.88
CA ARG A 75 -6.46 -5.14 -5.28
C ARG A 75 -6.95 -5.95 -4.08
N GLN A 76 -6.27 -5.88 -2.95
CA GLN A 76 -6.65 -6.57 -1.72
C GLN A 76 -7.67 -5.79 -0.88
N ASN A 77 -8.13 -4.62 -1.35
CA ASN A 77 -8.97 -3.70 -0.59
C ASN A 77 -8.43 -3.44 0.83
N ALA A 78 -7.12 -3.26 0.96
CA ALA A 78 -6.41 -3.07 2.23
C ALA A 78 -6.70 -1.69 2.83
N ARG A 79 -7.92 -1.48 3.34
CA ARG A 79 -8.39 -0.19 3.87
C ARG A 79 -7.58 0.33 5.05
N TRP A 80 -6.92 -0.55 5.81
CA TRP A 80 -6.00 -0.15 6.87
C TRP A 80 -4.81 0.70 6.35
N ALA A 81 -4.45 0.55 5.07
CA ALA A 81 -3.35 1.27 4.42
C ALA A 81 -3.80 2.57 3.73
N LEU A 82 -5.10 2.89 3.75
CA LEU A 82 -5.66 4.09 3.09
C LEU A 82 -4.91 5.38 3.44
N PRO A 83 -4.55 5.65 4.72
CA PRO A 83 -3.80 6.84 5.05
C PRO A 83 -2.49 6.97 4.26
N GLN A 84 -1.69 5.90 4.21
CA GLN A 84 -0.42 5.89 3.50
C GLN A 84 -0.59 5.96 1.98
N ILE A 85 -1.63 5.34 1.42
CA ILE A 85 -1.92 5.41 -0.02
C ILE A 85 -2.38 6.83 -0.40
N ILE A 86 -3.17 7.50 0.45
CA ILE A 86 -3.56 8.91 0.23
C ILE A 86 -2.33 9.82 0.22
N GLU A 87 -1.33 9.57 1.08
CA GLU A 87 -0.07 10.32 1.01
C GLU A 87 0.69 10.09 -0.31
N GLN A 88 0.59 8.91 -0.92
CA GLN A 88 1.19 8.64 -2.24
C GLN A 88 0.53 9.39 -3.40
N LEU A 89 -0.64 10.03 -3.20
CA LEU A 89 -1.18 10.97 -4.18
C LEU A 89 -0.29 12.21 -4.36
N ASP A 90 0.67 12.47 -3.46
CA ASP A 90 1.72 13.50 -3.63
C ASP A 90 3.10 12.93 -3.99
N ASP A 91 3.19 11.64 -4.37
CA ASP A 91 4.46 11.01 -4.76
C ASP A 91 5.14 11.83 -5.89
N PRO A 92 6.48 12.03 -5.87
CA PRO A 92 7.18 12.77 -6.93
C PRO A 92 6.99 12.15 -8.32
N TYR A 93 6.80 10.84 -8.42
CA TYR A 93 6.67 10.12 -9.68
C TYR A 93 5.21 10.02 -10.14
N LEU A 94 4.97 10.40 -11.39
CA LEU A 94 3.62 10.46 -11.98
C LEU A 94 2.92 9.10 -11.99
N LEU A 95 3.64 8.01 -12.29
CA LEU A 95 3.05 6.67 -12.29
C LEU A 95 2.62 6.26 -10.88
N ASN A 96 3.42 6.53 -9.85
CA ASN A 96 3.07 6.23 -8.47
C ASN A 96 1.76 6.93 -8.06
N ARG A 97 1.60 8.20 -8.43
CA ARG A 97 0.36 8.95 -8.21
C ARG A 97 -0.84 8.32 -8.93
N GLN A 98 -0.65 7.83 -10.15
CA GLN A 98 -1.71 7.13 -10.90
C GLN A 98 -2.15 5.85 -10.20
N PHE A 99 -1.20 5.04 -9.71
CA PHE A 99 -1.52 3.81 -8.99
C PHE A 99 -2.16 4.08 -7.62
N ALA A 100 -1.72 5.12 -6.92
CA ALA A 100 -2.37 5.58 -5.69
C ALA A 100 -3.81 6.04 -5.95
N LEU A 101 -4.06 6.82 -7.01
CA LEU A 101 -5.41 7.20 -7.44
C LEU A 101 -6.26 5.96 -7.69
N MET A 102 -5.79 5.03 -8.53
CA MET A 102 -6.53 3.82 -8.86
C MET A 102 -6.84 2.97 -7.62
N ALA A 103 -5.92 2.91 -6.66
CA ALA A 103 -6.13 2.18 -5.41
C ALA A 103 -7.20 2.85 -4.54
N VAL A 104 -7.15 4.17 -4.34
CA VAL A 104 -8.13 4.91 -3.54
C VAL A 104 -9.52 4.82 -4.17
N GLU A 105 -9.63 5.09 -5.47
CA GLU A 105 -10.91 5.03 -6.19
C GLU A 105 -11.53 3.63 -6.10
N ARG A 106 -10.73 2.57 -6.31
CA ARG A 106 -11.20 1.19 -6.19
C ARG A 106 -11.64 0.83 -4.76
N MET A 107 -10.86 1.23 -3.75
CA MET A 107 -11.15 0.88 -2.36
C MET A 107 -12.42 1.56 -1.83
N LEU A 108 -12.65 2.81 -2.23
CA LEU A 108 -13.70 3.66 -1.67
C LEU A 108 -14.90 3.83 -2.59
N ASP A 109 -14.83 3.35 -3.83
CA ASP A 109 -15.85 3.54 -4.87
C ASP A 109 -16.16 5.03 -5.10
N VAL A 110 -15.10 5.81 -5.36
CA VAL A 110 -15.17 7.26 -5.60
C VAL A 110 -14.36 7.63 -6.83
N HIS A 111 -14.57 8.85 -7.34
CA HIS A 111 -13.70 9.44 -8.36
C HIS A 111 -12.94 10.64 -7.77
N LEU A 112 -11.61 10.57 -7.73
CA LEU A 112 -10.78 11.65 -7.16
C LEU A 112 -10.86 12.95 -7.97
N SER A 113 -11.31 12.88 -9.23
CA SER A 113 -11.65 14.05 -10.02
C SER A 113 -12.76 14.90 -9.40
N GLU A 114 -13.70 14.30 -8.64
CA GLU A 114 -14.75 15.02 -7.92
C GLU A 114 -14.20 15.82 -6.72
N PHE A 115 -13.01 15.47 -6.26
CA PHE A 115 -12.24 16.20 -5.25
C PHE A 115 -11.24 17.18 -5.89
N GLY A 116 -11.31 17.36 -7.21
CA GLY A 116 -10.42 18.23 -7.98
C GLY A 116 -9.02 17.67 -8.19
N TYR A 117 -8.78 16.37 -7.98
CA TYR A 117 -7.46 15.77 -8.14
C TYR A 117 -7.31 15.08 -9.50
N GLN A 118 -6.15 15.28 -10.14
CA GLN A 118 -5.69 14.53 -11.31
C GLN A 118 -4.22 14.15 -11.10
N PHE A 119 -3.85 12.91 -11.38
CA PHE A 119 -2.50 12.38 -11.09
C PHE A 119 -1.37 13.11 -11.85
N TYR A 120 -1.68 13.76 -12.97
CA TYR A 120 -0.72 14.52 -13.78
C TYR A 120 -0.55 15.98 -13.33
N MET A 121 -1.25 16.43 -12.27
CA MET A 121 -1.08 17.78 -11.71
C MET A 121 0.35 18.03 -11.23
N THR A 122 0.82 19.26 -11.44
CA THR A 122 2.03 19.78 -10.80
C THR A 122 1.90 19.75 -9.27
N GLN A 123 3.03 19.87 -8.57
CA GLN A 123 3.01 19.84 -7.11
C GLN A 123 2.16 20.97 -6.51
N ALA A 124 2.21 22.17 -7.08
CA ALA A 124 1.43 23.30 -6.61
C ALA A 124 -0.08 23.10 -6.84
N GLU A 125 -0.48 22.60 -8.03
CA GLU A 125 -1.89 22.39 -8.38
C GLU A 125 -2.57 21.37 -7.47
N ARG A 126 -1.86 20.32 -7.04
CA ARG A 126 -2.45 19.23 -6.25
C ARG A 126 -2.55 19.48 -4.75
N GLN A 127 -1.93 20.54 -4.20
CA GLN A 127 -1.97 20.77 -2.73
C GLN A 127 -3.39 20.98 -2.18
N GLN A 128 -4.21 21.76 -2.88
CA GLN A 128 -5.58 22.02 -2.45
C GLN A 128 -6.50 20.78 -2.58
N PRO A 129 -6.49 20.03 -3.70
CA PRO A 129 -7.17 18.74 -3.79
C PRO A 129 -6.73 17.75 -2.71
N LEU A 130 -5.43 17.60 -2.46
CA LEU A 130 -4.89 16.70 -1.43
C LEU A 130 -5.40 17.05 -0.03
N THR A 131 -5.44 18.35 0.31
CA THR A 131 -6.01 18.82 1.59
C THR A 131 -7.48 18.41 1.73
N THR A 132 -8.24 18.54 0.64
CA THR A 132 -9.66 18.17 0.60
C THR A 132 -9.86 16.66 0.72
N ILE A 133 -9.05 15.87 0.00
CA ILE A 133 -9.06 14.40 0.04
C ILE A 133 -8.74 13.90 1.46
N ARG A 134 -7.66 14.41 2.08
CA ARG A 134 -7.30 14.04 3.46
C ARG A 134 -8.43 14.34 4.44
N GLY A 135 -9.03 15.53 4.34
CA GLY A 135 -10.11 15.95 5.23
C GLY A 135 -11.41 15.15 5.07
N ARG A 136 -11.71 14.64 3.87
CA ARG A 136 -12.96 13.92 3.59
C ARG A 136 -12.84 12.40 3.66
N LEU A 137 -11.73 11.83 3.19
CA LEU A 137 -11.60 10.38 3.01
C LEU A 137 -10.93 9.67 4.20
N LEU A 138 -10.04 10.34 4.95
CA LEU A 138 -9.42 9.73 6.14
C LEU A 138 -10.42 9.46 7.28
N PRO A 139 -11.38 10.34 7.59
CA PRO A 139 -12.39 10.03 8.61
C PRO A 139 -13.29 8.84 8.23
N ALA A 140 -13.55 8.65 6.93
CA ALA A 140 -14.35 7.53 6.42
C ALA A 140 -13.60 6.19 6.46
N ALA A 141 -12.26 6.20 6.37
CA ALA A 141 -11.44 5.00 6.45
C ALA A 141 -11.47 4.30 7.83
N ASN A 142 -11.85 5.04 8.89
CA ASN A 142 -11.98 4.52 10.24
C ASN A 142 -13.37 3.93 10.56
N GLN A 143 -14.30 3.93 9.61
CA GLN A 143 -15.60 3.30 9.79
C GLN A 143 -15.54 1.84 9.32
N PRO A 144 -16.04 0.87 10.12
CA PRO A 144 -16.11 -0.51 9.68
C PRO A 144 -16.96 -0.59 8.40
N ALA A 145 -16.55 -1.45 7.47
CA ALA A 145 -17.34 -1.70 6.27
C ALA A 145 -18.77 -2.07 6.70
N THR A 146 -19.75 -1.27 6.28
CA THR A 146 -21.16 -1.59 6.49
C THR A 146 -21.44 -2.93 5.84
N GLU A 147 -21.78 -3.94 6.65
CA GLU A 147 -22.27 -5.23 6.15
C GLU A 147 -23.45 -4.96 5.22
N SER A 148 -23.31 -5.35 3.95
CA SER A 148 -24.45 -5.43 3.06
C SER A 148 -25.39 -6.49 3.62
N VAL A 149 -26.47 -6.04 4.26
CA VAL A 149 -27.57 -6.91 4.63
C VAL A 149 -28.13 -7.49 3.34
N SER A 150 -27.80 -8.74 3.04
CA SER A 150 -28.50 -9.51 2.03
C SER A 150 -29.92 -9.70 2.52
N ALA A 151 -30.85 -8.92 1.97
CA ALA A 151 -32.26 -9.30 1.97
C ALA A 151 -32.37 -10.56 1.11
N GLY A 152 -32.38 -11.72 1.76
CA GLY A 152 -32.73 -13.00 1.16
C GLY A 152 -34.19 -13.29 1.47
N ASP A 153 -34.94 -13.51 0.38
CA ASP A 153 -36.37 -13.84 0.31
C ASP A 153 -36.78 -15.11 1.10
#